data_AF-A0A657LWW6-F1
#
_entry.id   AF-A0A657LWW6-F1
#
_cell.length_a   1.000
_cell.length_b   1.000
_cell.length_c   1.000
_cell.angle_alpha   90.00
_cell.angle_beta   90.00
_cell.angle_gamma   90.00
#
_symmetry.space_group_name_H-M   'P 1'
#
loop_
_entity.id
_entity.type
_entity.pdbx_description
1 polymer ?
#
loop_
_entity_poly.entity_id
_entity_poly.type
_entity_poly.pdbx_seq_one_letter_code
_entity_poly.pdbx_strand_id
1 'polypeptide(L)'
;MVGVIAGWLMSTASSRSAARQTLSARSVLEARQLAVRTVVALDDFVGACHAAVSDTPEFNPADPSEFIFHIDDPRLNLPRDVDWSVLQPDLAEQLLWMPNRVRNVLDGLDSLEVAPPAFNELFERREEDFSRLGIRALDLIESLSLEYKLQIPERPTYYDPRAEFLRRINRILQARSRRHEGEARQKGEGSNITTLFPKPRRDTTPSILDGDPKS
;
A
#
# COMPACT_ATOMS: atom_id res chain seq x y z
N MET A 1 31.10 -81.99 -13.46
CA MET A 1 30.81 -81.28 -12.19
C MET A 1 31.36 -79.88 -12.32
N VAL A 2 30.50 -78.94 -12.72
CA VAL A 2 29.89 -77.88 -11.87
C VAL A 2 30.94 -76.91 -11.35
N GLY A 3 30.88 -75.68 -11.87
CA GLY A 3 31.53 -74.49 -11.32
C GLY A 3 30.81 -73.27 -11.88
N VAL A 4 29.71 -72.85 -11.24
CA VAL A 4 29.00 -71.61 -11.55
C VAL A 4 29.50 -70.54 -10.58
N ILE A 5 30.02 -69.47 -11.15
CA ILE A 5 30.50 -68.26 -10.47
C ILE A 5 29.40 -67.20 -10.48
N ALA A 6 29.34 -66.46 -9.37
CA ALA A 6 28.89 -65.08 -9.19
C ALA A 6 27.40 -64.72 -9.23
N GLY A 7 27.05 -63.82 -8.29
CA GLY A 7 26.21 -62.67 -8.61
C GLY A 7 25.20 -62.28 -7.53
N TRP A 8 25.63 -61.65 -6.43
CA TRP A 8 24.73 -60.87 -5.56
C TRP A 8 25.39 -59.56 -5.12
N LEU A 9 25.14 -58.49 -5.87
CA LEU A 9 25.37 -57.06 -5.58
C LEU A 9 24.57 -56.35 -6.69
N MET A 10 23.68 -55.37 -6.52
CA MET A 10 23.28 -54.46 -5.46
C MET A 10 21.82 -54.03 -5.73
N SER A 11 21.06 -53.62 -4.71
CA SER A 11 20.02 -52.59 -4.93
C SER A 11 19.62 -51.92 -3.61
N THR A 12 20.35 -50.88 -3.22
CA THR A 12 19.91 -49.95 -2.16
C THR A 12 20.07 -48.47 -2.56
N ALA A 13 20.47 -48.16 -3.79
CA ALA A 13 20.72 -46.78 -4.23
C ALA A 13 19.46 -46.03 -4.72
N SER A 14 18.33 -46.71 -4.94
CA SER A 14 17.14 -46.10 -5.58
C SER A 14 16.15 -45.40 -4.62
N SER A 15 16.27 -45.62 -3.30
CA SER A 15 15.28 -45.09 -2.34
C SER A 15 15.50 -43.62 -1.97
N ARG A 16 16.75 -43.13 -2.01
CA ARG A 16 17.09 -41.75 -1.61
C ARG A 16 16.71 -40.70 -2.65
N SER A 17 16.76 -41.04 -3.94
CA SER A 17 16.34 -40.15 -5.04
C SER A 17 14.82 -40.01 -5.10
N ALA A 18 14.08 -41.11 -4.94
CA ALA A 18 12.62 -41.10 -4.87
C ALA A 18 12.09 -40.33 -3.65
N ALA A 19 12.71 -40.50 -2.47
CA ALA A 19 12.35 -39.73 -1.27
C ALA A 19 12.62 -38.22 -1.44
N ARG A 20 13.72 -37.82 -2.09
CA ARG A 20 14.01 -36.41 -2.38
C ARG A 20 13.05 -35.80 -3.41
N GLN A 21 12.73 -36.52 -4.48
CA GLN A 21 11.77 -36.06 -5.49
C GLN A 21 10.35 -35.92 -4.94
N THR A 22 9.92 -36.84 -4.08
CA THR A 22 8.60 -36.76 -3.45
C THR A 22 8.50 -35.60 -2.46
N LEU A 23 9.56 -35.34 -1.68
CA LEU A 23 9.64 -34.17 -0.79
C LEU A 23 9.62 -32.85 -1.56
N SER A 24 10.35 -32.72 -2.68
CA SER A 24 10.35 -31.48 -3.47
C SER A 24 9.02 -31.26 -4.21
N ALA A 25 8.38 -32.33 -4.71
CA ALA A 25 7.08 -32.22 -5.35
C ALA A 25 5.99 -31.81 -4.35
N ARG A 26 6.08 -32.33 -3.11
CA ARG A 26 5.17 -31.96 -2.03
C ARG A 26 5.34 -30.49 -1.63
N SER A 27 6.57 -30.00 -1.45
CA SER A 27 6.81 -28.61 -1.09
C SER A 27 6.34 -27.63 -2.19
N VAL A 28 6.49 -28.00 -3.46
CA VAL A 28 5.97 -27.21 -4.60
C VAL A 28 4.44 -27.15 -4.57
N LEU A 29 3.78 -28.27 -4.28
CA LEU A 29 2.31 -28.32 -4.17
C LEU A 29 1.82 -27.48 -2.98
N GLU A 30 2.46 -27.61 -1.81
CA GLU A 30 2.12 -26.85 -0.61
C GLU A 30 2.27 -25.34 -0.83
N ALA A 31 3.37 -24.91 -1.46
CA ALA A 31 3.58 -23.51 -1.82
C ALA A 31 2.53 -22.99 -2.80
N ARG A 32 2.21 -23.77 -3.84
CA ARG A 32 1.15 -23.41 -4.80
C ARG A 32 -0.21 -23.29 -4.12
N GLN A 33 -0.57 -24.21 -3.23
CA GLN A 33 -1.84 -24.18 -2.51
C GLN A 33 -1.94 -22.96 -1.57
N LEU A 34 -0.86 -22.65 -0.86
CA LEU A 34 -0.80 -21.45 -0.03
C LEU A 34 -0.93 -20.18 -0.89
N ALA A 35 -0.23 -20.12 -2.03
CA ALA A 35 -0.32 -18.99 -2.95
C ALA A 35 -1.75 -18.79 -3.47
N VAL A 36 -2.46 -19.86 -3.84
CA VAL A 36 -3.89 -19.78 -4.25
C VAL A 36 -4.76 -19.19 -3.13
N ARG A 37 -4.66 -19.73 -1.91
CA ARG A 37 -5.46 -19.22 -0.77
C ARG A 37 -5.16 -17.76 -0.47
N THR A 38 -3.90 -17.37 -0.64
CA THR A 38 -3.45 -15.98 -0.44
C THR A 38 -3.99 -15.06 -1.53
N VAL A 39 -3.97 -15.48 -2.80
CA VAL A 39 -4.57 -14.72 -3.91
C VAL A 39 -6.05 -14.48 -3.68
N VAL A 40 -6.81 -15.49 -3.25
CA VAL A 40 -8.24 -15.33 -2.92
C VAL A 40 -8.44 -14.30 -1.80
N ALA A 41 -7.68 -14.40 -0.71
CA ALA A 41 -7.77 -13.44 0.40
C ALA A 41 -7.41 -12.01 -0.01
N LEU A 42 -6.43 -11.85 -0.91
CA LEU A 42 -6.07 -10.53 -1.46
C LEU A 42 -7.15 -10.00 -2.40
N ASP A 43 -7.79 -10.85 -3.20
CA ASP A 43 -8.83 -10.44 -4.14
C ASP A 43 -10.10 -9.99 -3.41
N ASP A 44 -10.49 -10.71 -2.35
CA ASP A 44 -11.57 -10.28 -1.44
C ASP A 44 -11.24 -8.91 -0.83
N PHE A 45 -9.99 -8.70 -0.42
CA PHE A 45 -9.52 -7.43 0.12
C PHE A 45 -9.54 -6.30 -0.93
N VAL A 46 -9.20 -6.59 -2.19
CA VAL A 46 -9.34 -5.63 -3.31
C VAL A 46 -10.80 -5.21 -3.48
N GLY A 47 -11.73 -6.18 -3.42
CA GLY A 47 -13.17 -5.91 -3.46
C GLY A 47 -13.62 -5.00 -2.31
N ALA A 48 -13.16 -5.27 -1.09
CA ALA A 48 -13.46 -4.46 0.08
C ALA A 48 -12.90 -3.02 -0.05
N CYS A 49 -11.65 -2.85 -0.50
CA CYS A 49 -11.08 -1.54 -0.80
C CYS A 49 -11.91 -0.80 -1.85
N HIS A 50 -12.32 -1.48 -2.92
CA HIS A 50 -13.15 -0.89 -3.98
C HIS A 50 -14.52 -0.43 -3.45
N ALA A 51 -15.16 -1.25 -2.60
CA ALA A 51 -16.42 -0.88 -1.97
C ALA A 51 -16.26 0.35 -1.07
N ALA A 52 -15.22 0.38 -0.23
CA ALA A 52 -14.98 1.47 0.71
C ALA A 52 -14.68 2.81 0.00
N VAL A 53 -13.92 2.82 -1.10
CA VAL A 53 -13.66 4.05 -1.88
C VAL A 53 -14.87 4.52 -2.69
N SER A 54 -15.82 3.61 -2.97
CA SER A 54 -17.04 3.92 -3.71
C SER A 54 -18.17 4.40 -2.80
N ASP A 55 -18.00 4.26 -1.48
CA ASP A 55 -18.97 4.71 -0.50
C ASP A 55 -19.02 6.23 -0.43
N THR A 56 -20.24 6.78 -0.33
CA THR A 56 -20.48 8.21 -0.18
C THR A 56 -21.06 8.43 1.22
N PRO A 57 -20.43 9.29 2.05
CA PRO A 57 -20.92 9.52 3.39
C PRO A 57 -22.33 10.14 3.37
N GLU A 58 -23.23 9.60 4.17
CA GLU A 58 -24.56 10.16 4.39
C GLU A 58 -24.52 11.11 5.59
N PHE A 59 -24.89 12.37 5.37
CA PHE A 59 -24.95 13.39 6.41
C PHE A 59 -26.31 13.40 7.10
N ASN A 60 -26.31 13.59 8.42
CA ASN A 60 -27.54 13.77 9.18
C ASN A 60 -28.22 15.11 8.79
N PRO A 61 -29.47 15.10 8.28
CA PRO A 61 -30.16 16.34 7.90
C PRO A 61 -30.43 17.30 9.08
N ALA A 62 -30.51 16.77 10.30
CA ALA A 62 -30.71 17.56 11.51
C ALA A 62 -29.40 18.12 12.07
N ASP A 63 -28.27 17.48 11.78
CA ASP A 63 -26.94 17.91 12.19
C ASP A 63 -25.89 17.58 11.11
N PRO A 64 -25.56 18.53 10.22
CA PRO A 64 -24.56 18.34 9.16
C PRO A 64 -23.13 18.09 9.67
N SER A 65 -22.89 18.14 10.99
CA SER A 65 -21.62 17.72 11.59
C SER A 65 -21.51 16.20 11.79
N GLU A 66 -22.62 15.48 11.68
CA GLU A 66 -22.66 14.03 11.79
C GLU A 66 -22.80 13.40 10.40
N PHE A 67 -22.02 12.35 10.16
CA PHE A 67 -22.11 11.53 8.96
C PHE A 67 -21.86 10.06 9.28
N ILE A 68 -22.33 9.17 8.41
CA ILE A 68 -22.05 7.74 8.47
C ILE A 68 -21.51 7.23 7.13
N PHE A 69 -20.65 6.21 7.22
CA PHE A 69 -20.30 5.36 6.08
C PHE A 69 -21.19 4.11 6.10
N HIS A 70 -21.57 3.63 4.92
CA HIS A 70 -22.36 2.41 4.75
C HIS A 70 -21.49 1.16 4.65
N ILE A 71 -20.23 1.34 4.26
CA ILE A 71 -19.28 0.27 4.02
C ILE A 71 -18.22 0.27 5.12
N ASP A 72 -18.12 -0.86 5.80
CA ASP A 72 -17.06 -1.15 6.77
C ASP A 72 -15.67 -0.96 6.16
N ASP A 73 -14.70 -0.63 7.01
CA ASP A 73 -13.33 -0.50 6.54
C ASP A 73 -12.76 -1.84 6.04
N PRO A 74 -11.92 -1.84 4.98
CA PRO A 74 -11.37 -3.04 4.39
C PRO A 74 -10.56 -3.87 5.39
N ARG A 75 -10.87 -5.16 5.51
CA ARG A 75 -10.16 -6.10 6.38
C ARG A 75 -9.44 -7.16 5.56
N LEU A 76 -8.13 -7.30 5.78
CA LEU A 76 -7.34 -8.35 5.16
C LEU A 76 -7.31 -9.59 6.07
N ASN A 77 -7.83 -10.70 5.56
CA ASN A 77 -7.85 -11.98 6.27
C ASN A 77 -6.93 -13.00 5.60
N LEU A 78 -5.63 -12.91 5.89
CA LEU A 78 -4.67 -13.90 5.38
C LEU A 78 -4.92 -15.29 6.00
N PRO A 79 -4.57 -16.38 5.27
CA PRO A 79 -4.59 -17.73 5.82
C PRO A 79 -3.84 -17.82 7.15
N ARG A 80 -4.50 -18.40 8.17
CA ARG A 80 -3.91 -18.68 9.48
C ARG A 80 -3.33 -20.09 9.52
N ASP A 81 -2.41 -20.31 10.45
CA ASP A 81 -1.83 -21.62 10.74
C ASP A 81 -1.18 -22.28 9.51
N VAL A 82 -0.53 -21.46 8.69
CA VAL A 82 0.21 -21.86 7.49
C VAL A 82 1.69 -21.57 7.66
N ASP A 83 2.54 -22.38 7.04
CA ASP A 83 3.96 -22.12 6.97
C ASP A 83 4.26 -21.18 5.80
N TRP A 84 4.59 -19.92 6.09
CA TRP A 84 4.93 -18.92 5.08
C TRP A 84 6.31 -19.14 4.45
N SER A 85 7.17 -19.98 5.06
CA SER A 85 8.53 -20.24 4.56
C SER A 85 8.56 -21.05 3.28
N VAL A 86 7.43 -21.69 2.91
CA VAL A 86 7.28 -22.38 1.63
C VAL A 86 7.13 -21.40 0.46
N LEU A 87 6.83 -20.12 0.74
CA LEU A 87 6.80 -19.08 -0.28
C LEU A 87 8.19 -18.46 -0.50
N GLN A 88 8.34 -17.74 -1.62
CA GLN A 88 9.51 -16.95 -1.93
C GLN A 88 9.68 -15.91 -0.81
N PRO A 89 10.89 -15.74 -0.23
CA PRO A 89 11.08 -14.94 0.98
C PRO A 89 10.58 -13.49 0.90
N ASP A 90 10.84 -12.79 -0.20
CA ASP A 90 10.42 -11.41 -0.42
C ASP A 90 8.90 -11.30 -0.54
N LEU A 91 8.23 -12.29 -1.17
CA LEU A 91 6.76 -12.34 -1.23
C LEU A 91 6.16 -12.62 0.15
N ALA A 92 6.71 -13.58 0.88
CA ALA A 92 6.28 -13.91 2.23
C ALA A 92 6.38 -12.69 3.15
N GLU A 93 7.52 -11.98 3.13
CA GLU A 93 7.72 -10.75 3.90
C GLU A 93 6.69 -9.69 3.52
N GLN A 94 6.51 -9.42 2.23
CA GLN A 94 5.57 -8.40 1.77
C GLN A 94 4.14 -8.69 2.23
N LEU A 95 3.70 -9.95 2.17
CA LEU A 95 2.40 -10.43 2.63
C LEU A 95 2.24 -10.26 4.14
N LEU A 96 3.23 -10.68 4.92
CA LEU A 96 3.21 -10.56 6.38
C LEU A 96 3.16 -9.11 6.86
N TRP A 97 3.70 -8.17 6.09
CA TRP A 97 3.58 -6.74 6.37
C TRP A 97 2.22 -6.13 5.99
N MET A 98 1.41 -6.78 5.16
CA MET A 98 0.14 -6.20 4.69
C MET A 98 -0.84 -5.88 5.83
N PRO A 99 -1.11 -6.77 6.81
CA PRO A 99 -2.00 -6.44 7.93
C PRO A 99 -1.53 -5.21 8.72
N ASN A 100 -0.22 -5.04 8.90
CA ASN A 100 0.32 -3.86 9.57
C ASN A 100 0.09 -2.58 8.75
N ARG A 101 0.22 -2.66 7.42
CA ARG A 101 -0.08 -1.51 6.54
C ARG A 101 -1.54 -1.10 6.61
N VAL A 102 -2.46 -2.07 6.64
CA VAL A 102 -3.90 -1.81 6.81
C VAL A 102 -4.14 -1.11 8.15
N ARG A 103 -3.61 -1.65 9.25
CA ARG A 103 -3.73 -1.02 10.57
C ARG A 103 -3.17 0.40 10.60
N ASN A 104 -1.98 0.63 10.05
CA ASN A 104 -1.38 1.97 10.03
C ASN A 104 -2.24 3.00 9.28
N VAL A 105 -2.96 2.58 8.23
CA VAL A 105 -3.91 3.46 7.54
C VAL A 105 -5.09 3.79 8.46
N LEU A 106 -5.68 2.79 9.12
CA LEU A 106 -6.80 3.01 10.04
C LEU A 106 -6.41 3.92 11.21
N ASP A 107 -5.30 3.61 11.89
CA ASP A 107 -4.77 4.43 12.98
C ASP A 107 -4.47 5.87 12.49
N GLY A 108 -3.98 6.02 11.25
CA GLY A 108 -3.73 7.31 10.63
C GLY A 108 -5.02 8.11 10.38
N LEU A 109 -6.07 7.46 9.87
CA LEU A 109 -7.38 8.08 9.66
C LEU A 109 -8.03 8.50 10.99
N ASP A 110 -7.95 7.65 12.01
CA ASP A 110 -8.46 7.92 13.36
C ASP A 110 -7.72 9.08 14.05
N SER A 111 -6.47 9.33 13.67
CA SER A 111 -5.66 10.43 14.22
C SER A 111 -5.97 11.80 13.62
N LEU A 112 -6.77 11.88 12.56
CA LEU A 112 -7.09 13.15 11.91
C LEU A 112 -7.97 14.01 12.81
N GLU A 113 -7.55 15.26 13.04
CA GLU A 113 -8.40 16.27 13.64
C GLU A 113 -9.38 16.79 12.58
N VAL A 114 -10.62 16.33 12.64
CA VAL A 114 -11.65 16.74 11.70
C VAL A 114 -12.69 17.61 12.41
N ALA A 115 -12.77 18.88 12.01
CA ALA A 115 -13.75 19.81 12.52
C ALA A 115 -14.88 20.02 11.49
N PRO A 116 -16.15 19.95 11.91
CA PRO A 116 -17.27 20.37 11.06
C PRO A 116 -17.07 21.83 10.61
N PRO A 117 -17.45 22.20 9.38
CA PRO A 117 -18.09 21.40 8.32
C PRO A 117 -17.11 20.74 7.33
N ALA A 118 -15.80 20.76 7.60
CA ALA A 118 -14.75 20.45 6.63
C ALA A 118 -14.22 19.00 6.75
N PHE A 119 -15.07 18.02 6.44
CA PHE A 119 -14.69 16.58 6.45
C PHE A 119 -13.90 16.13 5.21
N ASN A 120 -13.69 17.04 4.25
CA ASN A 120 -13.07 16.72 2.96
C ASN A 120 -11.69 16.06 3.12
N GLU A 121 -10.89 16.46 4.10
CA GLU A 121 -9.59 15.84 4.33
C GLU A 121 -9.73 14.37 4.72
N LEU A 122 -10.60 14.05 5.68
CA LEU A 122 -10.86 12.66 6.08
C LEU A 122 -11.31 11.81 4.89
N PHE A 123 -12.28 12.28 4.12
CA PHE A 123 -12.83 11.53 3.00
C PHE A 123 -11.80 11.30 1.90
N GLU A 124 -11.05 12.34 1.55
CA GLU A 124 -9.98 12.21 0.56
C GLU A 124 -8.84 11.32 1.04
N ARG A 125 -8.46 11.38 2.33
CA ARG A 125 -7.43 10.50 2.90
C ARG A 125 -7.89 9.05 2.88
N ARG A 126 -9.11 8.78 3.35
CA ARG A 126 -9.72 7.44 3.32
C ARG A 126 -9.75 6.88 1.89
N GLU A 127 -10.21 7.68 0.94
CA GLU A 127 -10.29 7.26 -0.46
C GLU A 127 -8.90 7.01 -1.07
N GLU A 128 -7.92 7.88 -0.81
CA GLU A 128 -6.56 7.72 -1.29
C GLU A 128 -5.88 6.48 -0.69
N ASP A 129 -5.93 6.32 0.63
CA ASP A 129 -5.20 5.27 1.33
C ASP A 129 -5.78 3.88 1.02
N PHE A 130 -7.11 3.74 0.97
CA PHE A 130 -7.73 2.48 0.55
C PHE A 130 -7.49 2.16 -0.93
N SER A 131 -7.44 3.18 -1.80
CA SER A 131 -7.02 2.99 -3.20
C SER A 131 -5.59 2.46 -3.30
N ARG A 132 -4.67 3.01 -2.49
CA ARG A 132 -3.26 2.56 -2.46
C ARG A 132 -3.12 1.14 -1.90
N LEU A 133 -3.89 0.78 -0.88
CA LEU A 133 -3.94 -0.58 -0.35
C LEU A 133 -4.47 -1.58 -1.38
N GLY A 134 -5.55 -1.21 -2.10
CA GLY A 134 -6.11 -2.03 -3.18
C GLY A 134 -5.12 -2.27 -4.33
N ILE A 135 -4.41 -1.22 -4.78
CA ILE A 135 -3.35 -1.35 -5.80
C ILE A 135 -2.24 -2.30 -5.32
N ARG A 136 -1.79 -2.14 -4.07
CA ARG A 136 -0.74 -3.01 -3.52
C ARG A 136 -1.18 -4.47 -3.46
N ALA A 137 -2.44 -4.74 -3.12
CA ALA A 137 -2.97 -6.09 -3.12
C ALA A 137 -3.02 -6.68 -4.55
N LEU A 138 -3.39 -5.88 -5.55
CA LEU A 138 -3.31 -6.28 -6.96
C LEU A 138 -1.88 -6.61 -7.41
N ASP A 139 -0.89 -5.79 -7.02
CA ASP A 139 0.53 -6.05 -7.32
C ASP A 139 1.01 -7.38 -6.71
N LEU A 140 0.55 -7.71 -5.49
CA LEU A 140 0.84 -8.99 -4.83
C LEU A 140 0.15 -10.17 -5.51
N ILE A 141 -1.10 -10.01 -5.96
CA ILE A 141 -1.82 -11.02 -6.74
C ILE A 141 -1.08 -11.34 -8.04
N GLU A 142 -0.62 -10.31 -8.77
CA GLU A 142 0.14 -10.47 -10.01
C GLU A 142 1.47 -11.20 -9.74
N SER A 143 2.17 -10.80 -8.68
CA SER A 143 3.46 -11.39 -8.30
C SER A 143 3.32 -12.86 -7.88
N LEU A 144 2.33 -13.19 -7.05
CA LEU A 144 2.03 -14.58 -6.66
C LEU A 144 1.59 -15.43 -7.86
N SER A 145 0.74 -14.86 -8.72
CA SER A 145 0.27 -15.54 -9.93
C SER A 145 1.44 -15.88 -10.86
N LEU A 146 2.38 -14.97 -11.04
CA LEU A 146 3.56 -15.18 -11.85
C LEU A 146 4.49 -16.24 -11.24
N GLU A 147 4.87 -16.06 -9.96
CA GLU A 147 5.83 -16.93 -9.27
C GLU A 147 5.31 -18.39 -9.18
N TYR A 148 4.04 -18.56 -8.82
CA TYR A 148 3.46 -19.88 -8.59
C TYR A 148 2.66 -20.41 -9.78
N LYS A 149 2.69 -19.74 -10.94
CA LYS A 149 1.96 -20.12 -12.18
C LYS A 149 0.46 -20.27 -11.95
N LEU A 150 -0.14 -19.34 -11.23
CA LEU A 150 -1.58 -19.31 -10.97
C LEU A 150 -2.30 -18.57 -12.10
N GLN A 151 -3.58 -18.86 -12.26
CA GLN A 151 -4.44 -18.00 -13.08
C GLN A 151 -4.77 -16.75 -12.27
N ILE A 152 -4.68 -15.60 -12.92
CA ILE A 152 -5.13 -14.33 -12.34
C ILE A 152 -6.67 -14.38 -12.21
N PRO A 153 -7.26 -13.91 -11.10
CA PRO A 153 -8.70 -13.81 -10.96
C PRO A 153 -9.35 -13.08 -12.14
N GLU A 154 -10.32 -13.71 -12.78
CA GLU A 154 -11.09 -13.14 -13.87
C GLU A 154 -12.00 -12.03 -13.35
N ARG A 155 -12.11 -10.93 -14.10
CA ARG A 155 -12.98 -9.80 -13.77
C ARG A 155 -13.87 -9.45 -14.96
N PRO A 156 -15.13 -9.05 -14.74
CA PRO A 156 -15.98 -8.52 -15.80
C PRO A 156 -15.33 -7.33 -16.50
N THR A 157 -15.60 -7.15 -17.81
CA THR A 157 -14.96 -6.10 -18.63
C THR A 157 -15.26 -4.66 -18.16
N TYR A 158 -16.35 -4.46 -17.44
CA TYR A 158 -16.73 -3.17 -16.85
C TYR A 158 -16.12 -2.92 -15.47
N TYR A 159 -15.40 -3.89 -14.90
CA TYR A 159 -14.84 -3.84 -13.55
C TYR A 159 -13.31 -3.88 -13.61
N ASP A 160 -12.70 -2.69 -13.58
CA ASP A 160 -11.25 -2.50 -13.50
C ASP A 160 -10.88 -1.72 -12.22
N PRO A 161 -10.64 -2.42 -11.10
CA PRO A 161 -10.31 -1.76 -9.83
C PRO A 161 -8.98 -1.02 -9.91
N ARG A 162 -8.00 -1.51 -10.69
CA ARG A 162 -6.68 -0.83 -10.81
C ARG A 162 -6.85 0.54 -11.44
N ALA A 163 -7.54 0.60 -12.57
CA ALA A 163 -7.80 1.88 -13.25
C ALA A 163 -8.61 2.83 -12.35
N GLU A 164 -9.63 2.32 -11.65
CA GLU A 164 -10.46 3.13 -10.77
C GLU A 164 -9.67 3.71 -9.59
N PHE A 165 -8.88 2.90 -8.89
CA PHE A 165 -8.01 3.38 -7.80
C PHE A 165 -7.03 4.45 -8.29
N LEU A 166 -6.40 4.24 -9.45
CA LEU A 166 -5.48 5.22 -10.02
C LEU A 166 -6.20 6.54 -10.39
N ARG A 167 -7.40 6.46 -10.98
CA ARG A 167 -8.22 7.65 -11.28
C ARG A 167 -8.52 8.45 -10.02
N ARG A 168 -8.91 7.78 -8.94
CA ARG A 168 -9.27 8.41 -7.65
C ARG A 168 -8.08 9.09 -7.00
N ILE A 169 -6.94 8.40 -6.90
CA ILE A 169 -5.69 8.98 -6.37
C ILE A 169 -5.33 10.23 -7.18
N ASN A 170 -5.34 10.15 -8.51
CA ASN A 170 -5.01 11.29 -9.37
C ASN A 170 -5.98 12.47 -9.16
N ARG A 171 -7.28 12.21 -9.04
CA ARG A 171 -8.29 13.25 -8.76
C ARG A 171 -8.01 13.95 -7.43
N ILE A 172 -7.72 13.20 -6.38
CA ILE A 172 -7.43 13.73 -5.03
C ILE A 172 -6.15 14.58 -5.05
N LEU A 173 -5.08 14.08 -5.66
CA LEU A 173 -3.81 14.81 -5.76
C LEU A 173 -3.97 16.12 -6.54
N GLN A 174 -4.74 16.11 -7.64
CA GLN A 174 -5.05 17.33 -8.39
C GLN A 174 -5.87 18.32 -7.57
N ALA A 175 -6.88 17.85 -6.82
CA ALA A 175 -7.69 18.70 -5.96
C ALA A 175 -6.85 19.38 -4.87
N ARG A 176 -5.96 18.62 -4.20
CA ARG A 176 -5.03 19.14 -3.19
C ARG A 176 -4.05 20.16 -3.78
N SER A 177 -3.47 19.87 -4.94
CA SER A 177 -2.56 20.79 -5.64
C SER A 177 -3.25 22.12 -5.97
N ARG A 178 -4.49 22.10 -6.47
CA ARG A 178 -5.26 23.33 -6.74
C ARG A 178 -5.53 24.15 -5.47
N ARG A 179 -5.85 23.49 -4.35
CA ARG A 179 -6.07 24.19 -3.07
C ARG A 179 -4.78 24.85 -2.58
N HIS A 180 -3.66 24.14 -2.62
CA HIS A 180 -2.36 24.69 -2.23
C HIS A 180 -1.92 25.87 -3.12
N GLU A 181 -2.14 25.80 -4.43
CA GLU A 181 -1.88 26.91 -5.35
C GLU A 181 -2.78 28.12 -5.09
N GLY A 182 -4.07 27.90 -4.81
CA GLY A 182 -5.01 28.96 -4.46
C GLY A 182 -4.60 29.70 -3.18
N GLU A 183 -4.21 28.97 -2.14
CA GLU A 183 -3.70 29.52 -0.89
C GLU A 183 -2.39 30.30 -1.09
N ALA A 184 -1.48 29.79 -1.92
CA ALA A 184 -0.23 30.47 -2.24
C ALA A 184 -0.47 31.80 -2.99
N ARG A 185 -1.43 31.83 -3.93
CA ARG A 185 -1.82 33.05 -4.66
C ARG A 185 -2.48 34.08 -3.75
N GLN A 186 -3.38 33.66 -2.86
CA GLN A 186 -4.00 34.57 -1.87
C GLN A 186 -2.98 35.17 -0.90
N LYS A 187 -1.98 34.40 -0.45
CA LYS A 187 -0.87 34.91 0.37
C LYS A 187 0.05 35.86 -0.41
N GLY A 188 0.21 35.67 -1.72
CA GLY A 188 0.99 36.55 -2.61
C GLY A 188 0.29 37.87 -2.97
N GLU A 189 -1.04 37.86 -3.13
CA GLU A 189 -1.84 39.04 -3.46
C GLU A 189 -2.33 39.81 -2.21
N GLY A 190 -2.26 39.20 -1.02
CA GLY A 190 -2.74 39.75 0.24
C GLY A 190 -1.85 40.78 0.95
N SER A 191 -0.68 41.14 0.41
CA SER A 191 0.15 42.22 0.99
C SER A 191 -0.26 43.60 0.47
N ASN A 192 -1.55 43.95 0.55
CA ASN A 192 -2.06 45.31 0.40
C ASN A 192 -2.23 46.02 1.76
N ILE A 193 -1.55 45.53 2.81
CA ILE A 193 -1.44 46.28 4.06
C ILE A 193 -0.45 47.43 3.78
N THR A 194 -0.94 48.67 3.73
CA THR A 194 -0.07 49.84 3.87
C THR A 194 0.74 49.65 5.15
N THR A 195 2.03 49.36 5.03
CA THR A 195 2.92 49.30 6.19
C THR A 195 2.94 50.69 6.81
N LEU A 196 2.20 50.89 7.91
CA LEU A 196 2.13 52.15 8.67
C LEU A 196 3.49 52.52 9.30
N PHE A 197 4.47 51.64 9.19
CA PHE A 197 5.85 51.88 9.60
C PHE A 197 6.78 51.72 8.38
N PRO A 198 7.50 52.76 7.97
CA PRO A 198 8.55 52.60 6.98
C PRO A 198 9.65 51.70 7.55
N LYS A 199 10.13 50.74 6.75
CA LYS A 199 11.35 49.97 7.07
C LYS A 199 12.50 50.96 7.33
N PRO A 200 13.29 50.80 8.41
CA PRO A 200 14.46 51.64 8.62
C PRO A 200 15.42 51.44 7.44
N ARG A 201 15.82 52.55 6.81
CA ARG A 201 16.89 52.56 5.82
C ARG A 201 18.13 51.95 6.47
N ARG A 202 18.74 50.96 5.81
CA ARG A 202 20.12 50.58 6.12
C ARG A 202 20.99 51.76 5.68
N ASP A 203 21.46 52.54 6.64
CA ASP A 203 22.50 53.52 6.41
C ASP A 203 23.81 52.75 6.14
N THR A 204 24.24 52.79 4.88
CA THR A 204 25.58 52.35 4.49
C THR A 204 26.56 53.43 4.95
N THR A 205 27.10 53.30 6.16
CA THR A 205 28.24 54.12 6.57
C THR A 205 29.53 53.38 6.20
N PRO A 206 30.48 54.02 5.48
CA PRO A 206 31.70 53.37 5.04
C PRO A 206 32.64 53.13 6.22
N SER A 207 33.05 51.87 6.41
CA SER A 207 34.11 51.48 7.33
C SER A 207 35.47 51.88 6.73
N ILE A 208 35.96 53.07 7.11
CA ILE A 208 37.38 53.39 7.05
C ILE A 208 37.83 53.45 8.50
N LEU A 209 38.76 52.58 8.87
CA LEU A 209 39.87 52.86 9.77
C LEU A 209 40.80 51.64 9.72
N ASP A 210 41.77 51.74 8.81
CA ASP A 210 43.06 51.03 8.89
C ASP A 210 43.68 51.31 10.25
N GLY A 211 44.02 50.24 10.97
CA GLY A 211 44.87 50.28 12.14
C GLY A 211 46.12 49.47 11.86
N ASP A 212 47.21 50.14 11.50
CA ASP A 212 48.57 49.62 11.61
C ASP A 212 49.48 50.71 12.21
N PRO A 213 50.07 50.48 13.39
CA PRO A 213 51.30 51.15 13.77
C PRO A 213 52.49 50.19 13.66
N LYS A 214 53.51 50.68 12.94
CA LYS A 214 54.83 50.08 12.76
C LYS A 214 55.50 49.69 14.09
N SER A 215 56.13 48.52 14.11
CA SER A 215 57.54 48.29 14.49
C SER A 215 57.99 46.92 13.97
#